data_AF-A0A9P7YHY6-F1
#
_entry.id   AF-A0A9P7YHY6-F1
#
_cell.length_a   1.000
_cell.length_b   1.000
_cell.length_c   1.000
_cell.angle_alpha   90.00
_cell.angle_beta   90.00
_cell.angle_gamma   90.00
#
_symmetry.space_group_name_H-M   'P 1'
#
loop_
_entity.id
_entity.type
_entity.pdbx_description
1 polymer ?
#
loop_
_entity_poly.entity_id
_entity_poly.type
_entity_poly.pdbx_seq_one_letter_code
_entity_poly.pdbx_strand_id
1 'polypeptide(L)'
;MTNSYALNHLNFDEVARRGYVNLKIDWQNGCPAWINTTITEGSPEFSDFRVEEPFMKPLFQDMFPKDPIPEIFGGPCCSQFAVSRAALQSLPKSWYEARIDWILNTELEDAISGRLFEHLWAYVWRGDAVDCEVEYKALCRLYRICFQEQEELDMWNGAQYLWEKSIRESDEDWKEHRNWDQNLQQAISKLGPSILRWKDKALARGRSKYMRWKSEKK
;
A
#
# COMPACT_ATOMS: atom_id res chain seq x y z
N MET A 1 -5.55 -3.48 8.22
CA MET A 1 -4.57 -3.32 9.33
C MET A 1 -4.70 -1.89 9.85
N THR A 2 -4.68 -1.65 11.17
CA THR A 2 -4.81 -0.28 11.72
C THR A 2 -3.46 0.45 11.75
N ASN A 3 -3.48 1.79 11.68
CA ASN A 3 -2.27 2.63 11.78
C ASN A 3 -1.46 2.35 13.05
N SER A 4 -2.15 2.20 14.19
CA SER A 4 -1.49 1.88 15.46
C SER A 4 -0.77 0.53 15.40
N TYR A 5 -1.37 -0.49 14.78
CA TYR A 5 -0.72 -1.78 14.64
C TYR A 5 0.53 -1.68 13.76
N ALA A 6 0.44 -0.99 12.62
CA ALA A 6 1.55 -0.81 11.70
C ALA A 6 2.75 -0.17 12.39
N LEU A 7 2.54 0.96 13.09
CA LEU A 7 3.62 1.68 13.79
C LEU A 7 4.28 0.85 14.89
N ASN A 8 3.50 0.06 15.65
CA ASN A 8 4.03 -0.74 16.76
C ASN A 8 4.77 -2.01 16.32
N HIS A 9 4.51 -2.51 15.10
CA HIS A 9 5.05 -3.78 14.62
C HIS A 9 6.02 -3.64 13.45
N LEU A 10 6.25 -2.41 12.97
CA LEU A 10 7.14 -2.11 11.86
C LEU A 10 8.55 -2.65 12.12
N ASN A 11 9.07 -3.40 11.16
CA ASN A 11 10.40 -3.96 11.20
C ASN A 11 11.40 -2.95 10.62
N PHE A 12 12.06 -2.18 11.49
CA PHE A 12 13.04 -1.17 11.07
C PHE A 12 14.22 -1.71 10.28
N ASP A 13 14.58 -3.00 10.44
CA ASP A 13 15.61 -3.65 9.61
C ASP A 13 15.25 -3.58 8.11
N GLU A 14 13.97 -3.76 7.78
CA GLU A 14 13.50 -3.70 6.39
C GLU A 14 13.46 -2.27 5.86
N VAL A 15 13.06 -1.31 6.70
CA VAL A 15 13.11 0.13 6.36
C VAL A 15 14.55 0.55 6.07
N ALA A 16 15.50 0.14 6.91
CA ALA A 16 16.92 0.44 6.72
C ALA A 16 17.48 -0.23 5.45
N ARG A 17 17.06 -1.47 5.16
CA ARG A 17 17.51 -2.23 3.99
C ARG A 17 16.97 -1.67 2.67
N ARG A 18 15.68 -1.34 2.59
CA ARG A 18 15.05 -0.81 1.37
C ARG A 18 15.22 0.69 1.18
N GLY A 19 15.54 1.42 2.25
CA GLY A 19 15.61 2.87 2.24
C GLY A 19 14.24 3.55 2.30
N TYR A 20 13.21 2.95 1.71
CA TYR A 20 11.81 3.36 1.73
C TYR A 20 10.88 2.16 1.73
N VAL A 21 9.79 2.25 2.48
CA VAL A 21 8.68 1.27 2.48
C VAL A 21 7.35 2.00 2.65
N ASN A 22 6.34 1.66 1.86
CA ASN A 22 4.96 2.04 2.13
C ASN A 22 4.42 1.19 3.31
N LEU A 23 3.67 1.80 4.23
CA LEU A 23 3.11 1.09 5.39
C LEU A 23 1.83 0.32 5.02
N LYS A 24 1.13 0.72 3.96
CA LYS A 24 -0.01 -0.02 3.42
C LYS A 24 0.48 -1.26 2.69
N ILE A 25 -0.12 -2.41 3.00
CA ILE A 25 0.08 -3.68 2.26
C ILE A 25 -1.26 -4.09 1.65
N ASP A 26 -1.57 -3.56 0.48
CA ASP A 26 -2.78 -3.83 -0.31
C ASP A 26 -2.60 -3.24 -1.71
N TRP A 27 -2.47 -4.12 -2.71
CA TRP A 27 -2.12 -3.78 -4.08
C TRP A 27 -3.32 -3.54 -4.97
N GLN A 28 -4.54 -3.71 -4.43
CA GLN A 28 -5.74 -3.35 -5.13
C GLN A 28 -5.66 -1.86 -5.49
N ASN A 29 -5.98 -1.55 -6.76
CA ASN A 29 -6.03 -0.18 -7.25
C ASN A 29 -4.68 0.57 -7.10
N GLY A 30 -3.56 -0.14 -7.32
CA GLY A 30 -2.22 0.43 -7.19
C GLY A 30 -1.15 -0.26 -8.04
N CYS A 31 -1.23 -1.59 -8.14
CA CYS A 31 -0.26 -2.41 -8.86
C CYS A 31 -0.89 -3.22 -10.01
N PRO A 32 -0.14 -3.53 -11.08
CA PRO A 32 1.25 -3.09 -11.34
C PRO A 32 1.35 -1.69 -11.95
N ALA A 33 0.25 -1.13 -12.46
CA ALA A 33 0.23 0.14 -13.17
C ALA A 33 -1.05 0.91 -12.82
N TRP A 34 -0.97 1.76 -11.79
CA TRP A 34 -2.07 2.67 -11.48
C TRP A 34 -2.06 3.87 -12.42
N ILE A 35 -0.91 4.52 -12.56
CA ILE A 35 -0.70 5.67 -13.44
C ILE A 35 -0.07 5.20 -14.74
N ASN A 36 -0.60 5.67 -15.87
CA ASN A 36 0.07 5.67 -17.16
C ASN A 36 0.33 7.12 -17.63
N THR A 37 1.60 7.49 -17.78
CA THR A 37 2.03 8.85 -18.14
C THR A 37 1.76 9.24 -19.59
N THR A 38 1.25 8.32 -20.43
CA THR A 38 0.80 8.62 -21.79
C THR A 38 -0.66 9.05 -21.87
N ILE A 39 -1.44 8.84 -20.79
CA ILE A 39 -2.85 9.22 -20.74
C ILE A 39 -2.97 10.70 -20.46
N THR A 40 -3.80 11.38 -21.25
CA THR A 40 -4.15 12.79 -21.08
C THR A 40 -5.66 12.93 -20.92
N GLU A 41 -6.16 14.11 -20.54
CA GLU A 41 -7.61 14.34 -20.37
C GLU A 41 -8.43 14.03 -21.64
N GLY A 42 -7.83 14.11 -22.83
CA GLY A 42 -8.46 13.77 -24.11
C GLY A 42 -8.33 12.30 -24.54
N SER A 43 -7.62 11.48 -23.77
CA SER A 43 -7.43 10.05 -24.09
C SER A 43 -8.73 9.27 -23.89
N PRO A 44 -9.08 8.33 -24.79
CA PRO A 44 -10.25 7.45 -24.61
C PRO A 44 -10.20 6.60 -23.32
N GLU A 45 -9.00 6.32 -22.82
CA GLU A 45 -8.74 5.53 -21.61
C GLU A 45 -8.73 6.37 -20.31
N PHE A 46 -8.91 7.69 -20.42
CA PHE A 46 -8.99 8.57 -19.25
C PHE A 46 -10.16 8.15 -18.35
N SER A 47 -9.94 8.19 -17.03
CA SER A 47 -10.91 7.75 -16.04
C SER A 47 -11.03 8.76 -14.91
N ASP A 48 -12.27 9.06 -14.50
CA ASP A 48 -12.57 9.89 -13.33
C ASP A 48 -12.08 9.27 -12.00
N PHE A 49 -11.67 7.99 -12.00
CA PHE A 49 -11.02 7.37 -10.85
C PHE A 49 -9.52 7.67 -10.75
N ARG A 50 -8.92 8.19 -11.82
CA ARG A 50 -7.47 8.42 -11.98
C ARG A 50 -7.20 9.79 -12.57
N VAL A 51 -7.88 10.81 -12.05
CA VAL A 51 -7.81 12.18 -12.55
C VAL A 51 -6.41 12.79 -12.45
N GLU A 52 -5.50 12.19 -11.67
CA GLU A 52 -4.10 12.63 -11.57
C GLU A 52 -3.20 12.17 -12.73
N GLU A 53 -3.59 11.17 -13.53
CA GLU A 53 -2.75 10.62 -14.62
C GLU A 53 -2.21 11.68 -15.59
N PRO A 54 -3.04 12.62 -16.11
CA PRO A 54 -2.60 13.63 -17.07
C PRO A 54 -1.49 14.55 -16.54
N PHE A 55 -1.39 14.70 -15.21
CA PHE A 55 -0.46 15.61 -14.56
C PHE A 55 0.86 14.94 -14.17
N MET A 56 0.94 13.60 -14.20
CA MET A 56 2.15 12.89 -13.75
C MET A 56 3.35 13.16 -14.66
N LYS A 57 3.16 13.12 -15.98
CA LYS A 57 4.24 13.35 -16.95
C LYS A 57 4.91 14.73 -16.78
N PRO A 58 4.17 15.86 -16.84
CA PRO A 58 4.79 17.18 -16.69
C PRO A 58 5.44 17.33 -15.31
N LEU A 59 4.78 16.87 -14.25
CA LEU A 59 5.35 16.89 -12.90
C LEU A 59 6.68 16.14 -12.81
N PHE A 60 6.73 14.92 -13.36
CA PHE A 60 7.92 14.09 -13.32
C PHE A 60 9.08 14.77 -14.07
N GLN A 61 8.82 15.37 -15.23
CA GLN A 61 9.83 16.11 -15.99
C GLN A 61 10.40 17.30 -15.21
N ASP A 62 9.54 18.04 -14.50
CA ASP A 62 9.98 19.16 -13.67
C ASP A 62 10.80 18.70 -12.46
N MET A 63 10.39 17.60 -11.82
CA MET A 63 11.07 17.06 -10.65
C MET A 63 12.38 16.34 -10.98
N PHE A 64 12.42 15.58 -12.07
CA PHE A 64 13.52 14.69 -12.46
C PHE A 64 13.94 14.96 -13.91
N PRO A 65 14.42 16.19 -14.24
CA PRO A 65 14.64 16.62 -15.62
C PRO A 65 15.73 15.84 -16.37
N LYS A 66 16.53 15.04 -15.66
CA LYS A 66 17.62 14.23 -16.24
C LYS A 66 17.22 12.77 -16.42
N ASP A 67 16.09 12.35 -15.88
CA ASP A 67 15.68 10.96 -15.83
C ASP A 67 14.67 10.67 -16.95
N PRO A 68 14.72 9.47 -17.55
CA PRO A 68 13.69 9.06 -18.49
C PRO A 68 12.34 8.94 -17.78
N ILE A 69 11.28 9.44 -18.41
CA ILE A 69 9.93 9.40 -17.85
C ILE A 69 9.44 7.94 -17.86
N PRO A 70 9.09 7.35 -16.70
CA PRO A 70 8.45 6.05 -16.66
C PRO A 70 7.10 6.09 -17.35
N GLU A 71 6.82 5.09 -18.19
CA GLU A 71 5.50 4.94 -18.81
C GLU A 71 4.41 4.68 -17.76
N ILE A 72 4.74 3.88 -16.73
CA ILE A 72 3.82 3.52 -15.66
C ILE A 72 4.40 3.80 -14.28
N PHE A 73 3.52 4.17 -13.35
CA PHE A 73 3.79 4.11 -11.91
C PHE A 73 2.87 3.10 -11.24
N GLY A 74 3.44 2.35 -10.30
CA GLY A 74 2.72 1.32 -9.58
C GLY A 74 3.22 1.19 -8.15
N GLY A 75 2.29 1.00 -7.22
CA GLY A 75 2.62 0.86 -5.82
C GLY A 75 1.36 0.90 -4.97
N PRO A 76 1.51 0.68 -3.65
CA PRO A 76 0.38 0.78 -2.73
C PRO A 76 -0.11 2.23 -2.71
N CYS A 77 -1.43 2.45 -2.77
CA CYS A 77 -1.97 3.80 -2.65
C CYS A 77 -1.73 4.40 -1.25
N CYS A 78 -1.90 5.72 -1.13
CA CYS A 78 -1.75 6.53 0.08
C CYS A 78 -0.29 6.89 0.47
N SER A 79 -0.12 8.07 1.07
CA SER A 79 1.18 8.61 1.54
C SER A 79 1.61 8.23 2.97
N GLN A 80 1.24 7.05 3.48
CA GLN A 80 1.79 6.60 4.77
C GLN A 80 2.99 5.67 4.54
N PHE A 81 4.19 6.15 4.82
CA PHE A 81 5.43 5.42 4.55
C PHE A 81 6.49 5.63 5.64
N ALA A 82 7.54 4.82 5.60
CA ALA A 82 8.75 5.00 6.42
C ALA A 82 9.99 5.08 5.51
N VAL A 83 10.89 6.01 5.83
CA VAL A 83 12.15 6.23 5.11
C VAL A 83 13.31 6.14 6.10
N SER A 84 14.39 5.50 5.67
CA SER A 84 15.62 5.40 6.47
C SER A 84 16.32 6.76 6.57
N ARG A 85 17.10 6.98 7.63
CA ARG A 85 17.95 8.18 7.75
C ARG A 85 18.89 8.34 6.54
N ALA A 86 19.45 7.24 6.05
CA ALA A 86 20.39 7.26 4.93
C ALA A 86 19.72 7.73 3.63
N ALA A 87 18.51 7.23 3.33
CA ALA A 87 17.72 7.68 2.18
C ALA A 87 17.27 9.15 2.33
N LEU A 88 16.84 9.55 3.54
CA LEU A 88 16.51 10.95 3.80
C LEU A 88 17.71 11.89 3.59
N GLN A 89 18.92 11.45 3.95
CA GLN A 89 20.14 12.28 3.84
C GLN A 89 20.79 12.20 2.46
N SER A 90 20.35 11.32 1.56
CA SER A 90 20.90 11.26 0.19
C SER A 90 20.44 12.41 -0.68
N LEU A 91 19.36 13.10 -0.31
CA LEU A 91 18.87 14.29 -0.99
C LEU A 91 19.33 15.55 -0.24
N PRO A 92 19.84 16.58 -0.93
CA PRO A 92 20.23 17.83 -0.29
C PRO A 92 19.00 18.59 0.21
N LYS A 93 19.17 19.45 1.23
CA LYS A 93 18.08 20.29 1.78
C LYS A 93 17.30 21.05 0.70
N SER A 94 18.01 21.62 -0.28
CA SER A 94 17.43 22.36 -1.39
C SER A 94 16.48 21.55 -2.26
N TRP A 95 16.63 20.22 -2.30
CA TRP A 95 15.68 19.34 -2.96
C TRP A 95 14.32 19.41 -2.28
N TYR A 96 14.29 19.34 -0.94
CA TYR A 96 13.04 19.43 -0.16
C TYR A 96 12.41 20.82 -0.26
N GLU A 97 13.23 21.87 -0.15
CA GLU A 97 12.76 23.25 -0.29
C GLU A 97 12.06 23.46 -1.63
N ALA A 98 12.67 23.01 -2.74
CA ALA A 98 12.06 23.10 -4.06
C ALA A 98 10.73 22.33 -4.19
N ARG A 99 10.57 21.18 -3.51
CA ARG A 99 9.31 20.42 -3.52
C ARG A 99 8.23 21.07 -2.65
N ILE A 100 8.60 21.61 -1.50
CA ILE A 100 7.69 22.38 -0.65
C ILE A 100 7.21 23.61 -1.42
N ASP A 101 8.12 24.33 -2.08
CA ASP A 101 7.77 25.48 -2.91
C ASP A 101 6.83 25.09 -4.05
N TRP A 102 7.07 23.95 -4.73
CA TRP A 102 6.15 23.44 -5.75
C TRP A 102 4.76 23.15 -5.18
N ILE A 103 4.67 22.46 -4.03
CA ILE A 103 3.39 22.13 -3.38
C ILE A 103 2.63 23.41 -3.00
N LEU A 104 3.33 24.45 -2.52
CA LEU A 104 2.70 25.68 -2.07
C LEU A 104 2.24 26.61 -3.20
N ASN A 105 2.83 26.49 -4.40
CA ASN A 105 2.60 27.41 -5.52
C ASN A 105 1.94 26.76 -6.74
N THR A 106 1.64 25.46 -6.69
CA THR A 106 0.95 24.76 -7.78
C THR A 106 -0.50 25.25 -7.90
N GLU A 107 -1.00 25.33 -9.13
CA GLU A 107 -2.42 25.62 -9.42
C GLU A 107 -3.30 24.36 -9.32
N LEU A 108 -2.70 23.19 -9.10
CA LEU A 108 -3.42 21.93 -8.93
C LEU A 108 -4.14 21.90 -7.58
N GLU A 109 -5.35 21.33 -7.56
CA GLU A 109 -6.05 21.05 -6.33
C GLU A 109 -5.24 20.13 -5.40
N ASP A 110 -5.33 20.36 -4.08
CA ASP A 110 -4.65 19.55 -3.05
C ASP A 110 -4.87 18.04 -3.21
N ALA A 111 -6.08 17.66 -3.65
CA ALA A 111 -6.43 16.27 -3.90
C ALA A 111 -5.63 15.65 -5.06
N ILE A 112 -5.32 16.43 -6.10
CA ILE A 112 -4.52 15.98 -7.26
C ILE A 112 -3.04 16.01 -6.91
N SER A 113 -2.54 17.13 -6.39
CA SER A 113 -1.11 17.29 -6.04
C SER A 113 -0.67 16.27 -4.98
N GLY A 114 -1.52 16.02 -3.98
CA GLY A 114 -1.33 14.95 -3.00
C GLY A 114 -1.21 13.57 -3.66
N ARG A 115 -2.17 13.19 -4.51
CA ARG A 115 -2.18 11.90 -5.25
C ARG A 115 -0.92 11.69 -6.09
N LEU A 116 -0.47 12.73 -6.79
CA LEU A 116 0.75 12.69 -7.58
C LEU A 116 1.97 12.32 -6.71
N PHE A 117 2.13 12.96 -5.55
CA PHE A 117 3.23 12.64 -4.64
C PHE A 117 3.14 11.22 -4.07
N GLU A 118 1.93 10.68 -3.81
CA GLU A 118 1.79 9.31 -3.32
C GLU A 118 2.46 8.29 -4.25
N HIS A 119 2.30 8.49 -5.56
CA HIS A 119 2.88 7.63 -6.60
C HIS A 119 4.38 7.86 -6.82
N LEU A 120 4.90 9.03 -6.44
CA LEU A 120 6.31 9.38 -6.64
C LEU A 120 7.22 8.92 -5.51
N TRP A 121 6.72 8.62 -4.30
CA TRP A 121 7.59 8.35 -3.16
C TRP A 121 8.56 7.19 -3.38
N ALA A 122 8.12 6.08 -3.96
CA ALA A 122 9.01 4.97 -4.29
C ALA A 122 10.15 5.42 -5.22
N TYR A 123 9.81 6.22 -6.24
CA TYR A 123 10.81 6.76 -7.18
C TYR A 123 11.78 7.71 -6.49
N VAL A 124 11.29 8.64 -5.65
CA VAL A 124 12.12 9.61 -4.91
C VAL A 124 13.22 8.91 -4.11
N TRP A 125 12.89 7.82 -3.42
CA TRP A 125 13.81 7.19 -2.48
C TRP A 125 14.57 5.99 -3.05
N ARG A 126 14.07 5.38 -4.12
CA ARG A 126 14.65 4.14 -4.67
C ARG A 126 14.93 4.19 -6.17
N GLY A 127 14.42 5.19 -6.89
CA GLY A 127 14.44 5.24 -8.35
C GLY A 127 13.49 4.24 -9.03
N ASP A 128 12.61 3.60 -8.25
CA ASP A 128 11.69 2.59 -8.73
C ASP A 128 10.32 3.23 -9.01
N ALA A 129 9.86 3.24 -10.26
CA ALA A 129 8.53 3.72 -10.63
C ALA A 129 7.43 2.71 -10.28
N VAL A 130 7.78 1.42 -10.17
CA VAL A 130 6.87 0.33 -9.83
C VAL A 130 7.41 -0.41 -8.61
N ASP A 131 6.80 -0.19 -7.44
CA ASP A 131 7.17 -0.82 -6.16
C ASP A 131 6.11 -1.82 -5.68
N CYS A 132 5.89 -2.87 -6.48
CA CYS A 132 4.85 -3.87 -6.30
C CYS A 132 5.42 -5.23 -5.82
N GLU A 133 5.96 -5.28 -4.60
CA GLU A 133 6.48 -6.53 -4.01
C GLU A 133 5.36 -7.55 -3.74
N VAL A 134 5.60 -8.86 -3.79
CA VAL A 134 4.55 -9.84 -3.44
C VAL A 134 3.99 -9.60 -2.02
N GLU A 135 2.68 -9.39 -1.90
CA GLU A 135 2.03 -8.90 -0.66
C GLU A 135 2.37 -9.71 0.59
N TYR A 136 2.28 -11.05 0.52
CA TYR A 136 2.56 -11.89 1.70
C TYR A 136 4.03 -11.81 2.13
N LYS A 137 4.95 -11.54 1.20
CA LYS A 137 6.37 -11.31 1.50
C LYS A 137 6.55 -9.96 2.15
N ALA A 138 5.87 -8.92 1.66
CA ALA A 138 5.90 -7.59 2.25
C ALA A 138 5.35 -7.59 3.69
N LEU A 139 4.21 -8.26 3.93
CA LEU A 139 3.66 -8.50 5.28
C LEU A 139 4.66 -9.21 6.20
N CYS A 140 5.36 -10.23 5.69
CA CYS A 140 6.35 -10.98 6.45
C CYS A 140 7.58 -10.12 6.79
N ARG A 141 8.09 -9.34 5.83
CA ARG A 141 9.27 -8.48 6.00
C ARG A 141 8.99 -7.29 6.91
N LEU A 142 7.85 -6.61 6.72
CA LEU A 142 7.52 -5.36 7.41
C LEU A 142 6.86 -5.57 8.77
N TYR A 143 5.97 -6.56 8.88
CA TYR A 143 5.13 -6.73 10.07
C TYR A 143 5.30 -8.09 10.75
N ARG A 144 6.22 -8.93 10.26
CA ARG A 144 6.48 -10.29 10.78
C ARG A 144 5.24 -11.19 10.69
N ILE A 145 4.31 -10.88 9.79
CA ILE A 145 3.14 -11.72 9.49
C ILE A 145 3.52 -12.58 8.30
N CYS A 146 4.05 -13.77 8.57
CA CYS A 146 4.60 -14.62 7.52
C CYS A 146 3.61 -15.72 7.15
N PHE A 147 2.86 -15.50 6.07
CA PHE A 147 2.13 -16.56 5.37
C PHE A 147 3.11 -17.42 4.56
N GLN A 148 2.78 -18.69 4.36
CA GLN A 148 3.64 -19.62 3.62
C GLN A 148 3.64 -19.35 2.13
N GLU A 149 2.44 -19.12 1.57
CA GLU A 149 2.20 -18.90 0.15
C GLU A 149 1.03 -17.90 -0.02
N GLN A 150 0.75 -17.50 -1.27
CA GLN A 150 -0.29 -16.52 -1.60
C GLN A 150 -1.68 -17.00 -1.16
N GLU A 151 -1.96 -18.29 -1.30
CA GLU A 151 -3.27 -18.87 -0.99
C GLU A 151 -3.65 -18.69 0.48
N GLU A 152 -2.68 -18.74 1.39
CA GLU A 152 -2.94 -18.53 2.83
C GLU A 152 -3.28 -17.05 3.12
N LEU A 153 -2.65 -16.12 2.40
CA LEU A 153 -3.01 -14.70 2.45
C LEU A 153 -4.41 -14.47 1.86
N ASP A 154 -4.72 -15.05 0.71
CA ASP A 154 -6.03 -14.90 0.05
C ASP A 154 -7.15 -15.43 0.94
N MET A 155 -6.96 -16.59 1.58
CA MET A 155 -7.90 -17.13 2.55
C MET A 155 -8.10 -16.17 3.72
N TRP A 156 -7.01 -15.61 4.28
CA TRP A 156 -7.09 -14.67 5.39
C TRP A 156 -7.82 -13.38 5.00
N ASN A 157 -7.49 -12.80 3.84
CA ASN A 157 -8.15 -11.61 3.30
C ASN A 157 -9.64 -11.86 3.03
N GLY A 158 -9.98 -13.00 2.41
CA GLY A 158 -11.38 -13.38 2.16
C GLY A 158 -12.18 -13.57 3.44
N ALA A 159 -11.60 -14.21 4.45
CA ALA A 159 -12.26 -14.38 5.74
C ALA A 159 -12.44 -13.03 6.47
N GLN A 160 -11.45 -12.14 6.43
CA GLN A 160 -11.54 -10.77 6.97
C GLN A 160 -12.67 -10.00 6.29
N TYR A 161 -12.70 -9.98 4.95
CA TYR A 161 -13.74 -9.30 4.19
C TYR A 161 -15.14 -9.78 4.55
N LEU A 162 -15.35 -11.11 4.60
CA LEU A 162 -16.65 -11.68 4.97
C LEU A 162 -17.04 -11.35 6.41
N TRP A 163 -16.07 -11.37 7.33
CA TRP A 163 -16.31 -11.03 8.73
C TRP A 163 -16.66 -9.54 8.90
N GLU A 164 -15.92 -8.62 8.29
CA GLU A 164 -16.21 -7.19 8.32
C GLU A 164 -17.56 -6.87 7.67
N LYS A 165 -17.83 -7.46 6.50
CA LYS A 165 -19.11 -7.33 5.82
C LYS A 165 -20.26 -7.77 6.71
N SER A 166 -20.12 -8.91 7.39
CA SER A 166 -21.16 -9.42 8.29
C SER A 166 -21.43 -8.53 9.49
N ILE A 167 -20.39 -7.88 10.03
CA ILE A 167 -20.56 -6.92 11.13
C ILE A 167 -21.35 -5.72 10.65
N ARG A 168 -20.95 -5.14 9.50
CA ARG A 168 -21.65 -3.99 8.91
C ARG A 168 -23.11 -4.30 8.60
N GLU A 169 -23.38 -5.43 7.95
CA GLU A 169 -24.74 -5.83 7.62
C GLU A 169 -25.54 -6.12 8.89
N SER A 170 -24.94 -6.72 9.92
CA SER A 170 -25.63 -6.90 11.21
C SER A 170 -26.00 -5.57 11.87
N ASP A 171 -25.12 -4.58 11.84
CA ASP A 171 -25.36 -3.23 12.39
C ASP A 171 -26.44 -2.46 11.60
N GLU A 172 -26.54 -2.70 10.30
CA GLU A 172 -27.59 -2.15 9.43
C GLU A 172 -28.94 -2.86 9.67
N ASP A 173 -28.96 -4.19 9.76
CA ASP A 173 -30.19 -4.97 9.99
C ASP A 173 -30.75 -4.82 11.41
N TRP A 174 -29.91 -4.56 12.42
CA TRP A 174 -30.37 -4.16 13.76
C TRP A 174 -31.29 -2.93 13.72
N LYS A 175 -31.22 -2.10 12.66
CA LYS A 175 -32.09 -0.92 12.49
C LYS A 175 -33.40 -1.22 11.79
N GLU A 176 -33.51 -2.27 10.96
CA GLU A 176 -34.69 -2.45 10.10
C GLU A 176 -35.44 -3.78 10.24
N HIS A 177 -34.86 -5.00 10.24
CA HIS A 177 -35.67 -6.24 10.39
C HIS A 177 -34.93 -7.46 10.94
N ARG A 178 -35.72 -8.38 11.54
CA ARG A 178 -35.28 -9.43 12.48
C ARG A 178 -35.34 -10.86 11.89
N ASN A 179 -34.81 -11.10 10.69
CA ASN A 179 -34.84 -12.46 10.12
C ASN A 179 -33.58 -12.82 9.30
N TRP A 180 -32.50 -13.13 10.01
CA TRP A 180 -31.27 -13.72 9.46
C TRP A 180 -31.28 -15.26 9.52
N ASP A 181 -30.67 -15.92 8.53
CA ASP A 181 -30.41 -17.36 8.55
C ASP A 181 -29.43 -17.72 9.68
N GLN A 182 -29.89 -18.54 10.62
CA GLN A 182 -29.12 -18.98 11.80
C GLN A 182 -27.85 -19.76 11.42
N ASN A 183 -27.86 -20.50 10.31
CA ASN A 183 -26.67 -21.24 9.84
C ASN A 183 -25.59 -20.27 9.35
N LEU A 184 -25.99 -19.20 8.66
CA LEU A 184 -25.08 -18.16 8.19
C LEU A 184 -24.48 -17.40 9.39
N GLN A 185 -25.28 -17.06 10.39
CA GLN A 185 -24.78 -16.45 11.64
C GLN A 185 -23.77 -17.35 12.36
N GLN A 186 -24.05 -18.65 12.44
CA GLN A 186 -23.13 -19.59 13.08
C GLN A 186 -21.83 -19.75 12.29
N ALA A 187 -21.88 -19.72 10.96
CA ALA A 187 -20.68 -19.73 10.12
C ALA A 187 -19.83 -18.46 10.32
N ILE A 188 -20.48 -17.29 10.28
CA ILE A 188 -19.85 -15.98 10.48
C ILE A 188 -19.19 -15.85 11.85
N SER A 189 -19.88 -16.28 12.92
CA SER A 189 -19.34 -16.22 14.29
C SER A 189 -18.05 -17.03 14.46
N LYS A 190 -17.84 -18.07 13.64
CA LYS A 190 -16.63 -18.89 13.62
C LYS A 190 -15.49 -18.27 12.79
N LEU A 191 -15.77 -17.29 11.92
CA LEU A 191 -14.74 -16.63 11.11
C LEU A 191 -13.78 -15.83 11.98
N GLY A 192 -14.27 -15.01 12.91
CA GLY A 192 -13.42 -14.19 13.80
C GLY A 192 -12.33 -15.00 14.52
N PRO A 193 -12.67 -16.07 15.27
CA PRO A 193 -11.67 -16.93 15.90
C PRO A 193 -10.72 -17.62 14.91
N SER A 194 -11.20 -17.97 13.71
CA SER A 194 -10.36 -18.61 12.68
C SER A 194 -9.33 -17.63 12.09
N ILE A 195 -9.76 -16.41 11.81
CA ILE A 195 -8.94 -15.29 11.37
C ILE A 195 -7.82 -15.00 12.36
N LEU A 196 -8.15 -14.95 13.66
CA LEU A 196 -7.16 -14.75 14.73
C LEU A 196 -6.15 -15.90 14.77
N ARG A 197 -6.61 -17.15 14.73
CA ARG A 197 -5.72 -18.33 14.70
C ARG A 197 -4.77 -18.33 13.49
N TRP A 198 -5.25 -17.95 12.31
CA TRP A 198 -4.39 -17.84 11.12
C TRP A 198 -3.34 -16.75 11.29
N LYS A 199 -3.74 -15.57 11.78
CA LYS A 199 -2.81 -14.49 12.09
C LYS A 199 -1.75 -14.91 13.12
N ASP A 200 -2.14 -15.61 14.18
CA ASP A 200 -1.22 -16.07 15.23
C ASP A 200 -0.20 -17.09 14.70
N LYS A 201 -0.63 -18.01 13.82
CA LYS A 201 0.29 -18.92 13.12
C LYS A 201 1.27 -18.16 12.24
N ALA A 202 0.81 -17.15 11.49
CA ALA A 202 1.66 -16.32 10.65
C ALA A 202 2.68 -15.50 11.47
N LEU A 203 2.24 -14.92 12.59
CA LEU A 203 3.12 -14.23 13.55
C LEU A 203 4.14 -15.18 14.18
N ALA A 204 3.72 -16.39 14.55
CA ALA A 204 4.61 -17.40 15.10
C ALA A 204 5.74 -17.76 14.13
N ARG A 205 5.43 -17.87 12.83
CA ARG A 205 6.43 -18.07 11.78
C ARG A 205 7.36 -16.87 11.65
N GLY A 206 6.84 -15.64 11.72
CA GLY A 206 7.63 -14.42 11.58
C GLY A 206 8.60 -14.11 12.73
N ARG A 207 8.51 -14.83 13.86
CA ARG A 207 9.56 -14.80 14.90
C ARG A 207 10.90 -15.32 14.38
N SER A 208 10.89 -16.25 13.41
CA SER A 208 12.10 -16.74 12.78
C SER A 208 12.68 -15.71 11.82
N LYS A 209 13.92 -15.26 12.09
CA LYS A 209 14.66 -14.41 11.14
C LYS A 209 14.81 -15.11 9.78
N TYR A 210 15.08 -16.42 9.76
CA TYR A 210 15.17 -17.18 8.51
C TYR A 210 13.87 -17.07 7.69
N MET A 211 12.70 -17.21 8.31
CA MET A 211 11.43 -17.09 7.60
C MET A 211 11.21 -15.71 6.99
N ARG A 212 11.61 -14.64 7.72
CA ARG A 212 11.51 -13.26 7.22
C ARG A 212 12.38 -13.00 5.98
N TRP A 213 13.51 -13.69 5.85
CA TRP A 213 14.50 -13.45 4.79
C TRP A 213 14.66 -14.63 3.81
N LYS A 214 13.79 -15.65 3.88
CA LYS A 214 13.90 -16.91 3.11
C LYS A 214 14.00 -16.70 1.59
N SER A 215 13.44 -15.61 1.07
CA SER A 215 13.43 -15.29 -0.37
C SER A 215 14.74 -14.68 -0.91
N GLU A 216 15.74 -14.39 -0.07
CA GLU A 216 17.02 -13.81 -0.49
C GLU A 216 18.07 -14.85 -0.92
N LYS A 217 17.76 -16.15 -0.81
CA LYS A 217 18.58 -17.22 -1.37
C LYS A 217 18.11 -17.55 -2.78
N LYS A 218 18.56 -16.76 -3.75
CA LYS A 218 18.72 -17.19 -5.15
C LYS A 218 20.11 -16.83 -5.61
#